data_AF-A0A519V9P1-F1
#
_entry.id   AF-A0A519V9P1-F1
#
_cell.length_a   1.000
_cell.length_b   1.000
_cell.length_c   1.000
_cell.angle_alpha   90.00
_cell.angle_beta   90.00
_cell.angle_gamma   90.00
#
_symmetry.space_group_name_H-M   'P 1'
#
loop_
_entity.id
_entity.type
_entity.pdbx_description
1 polymer ?
#
loop_
_entity_poly.entity_id
_entity_poly.type
_entity_poly.pdbx_seq_one_letter_code
_entity_poly.pdbx_strand_id
1 'polypeptide(L)'
;MRKTIYILTLVILSSCNLYDRKEEVFMTDQDYVENYREFSPDSSMLLINYSLDLGAFGYGQSGTAILKLSDTTKNLRNFSLPNTLTRLKWLDNQTISAQFDILPSLRSGEKITLTDQEINGVKIKVSALDYIDKDDHLEVEHRELAPNGQFELVAYRYLKDRSNLNFIHISIIPVGGQIPKYGNYLIADMQSDYVLNGTWTKKNELKFYSNNQYSDLIQYYLVNDRAKIKYEIVTDDKEYGSKYRWTKKSGI
;
A
#
# COMPACT_ATOMS: atom_id res chain seq x y z
N MET A 1 2.85 5.54 -54.36
CA MET A 1 2.16 5.53 -53.05
C MET A 1 2.99 4.84 -51.96
N ARG A 2 4.20 5.34 -51.65
CA ARG A 2 5.08 4.74 -50.61
C ARG A 2 5.68 5.75 -49.62
N LYS A 3 5.35 7.04 -49.77
CA LYS A 3 5.86 8.13 -48.91
C LYS A 3 4.81 8.70 -47.95
N THR A 4 3.52 8.40 -48.14
CA THR A 4 2.43 8.93 -47.31
C THR A 4 2.15 8.11 -46.04
N ILE A 5 2.77 6.92 -45.90
CA ILE A 5 2.53 6.02 -44.76
C ILE A 5 3.43 6.34 -43.55
N TYR A 6 4.56 7.04 -43.74
CA TYR A 6 5.53 7.31 -42.67
C TYR A 6 5.17 8.50 -41.76
N ILE A 7 4.30 9.41 -42.19
CA ILE A 7 3.92 10.59 -41.37
C ILE A 7 2.80 10.23 -40.38
N LEU A 8 1.93 9.27 -40.72
CA LEU A 8 0.83 8.86 -39.85
C LEU A 8 1.30 7.99 -38.66
N THR A 9 2.44 7.30 -38.81
CA THR A 9 3.01 6.47 -37.74
C THR A 9 3.80 7.28 -36.70
N LEU A 10 4.27 8.48 -37.05
CA LEU A 10 5.02 9.34 -36.09
C LEU A 10 4.08 10.09 -35.14
N VAL A 11 2.86 10.44 -35.57
CA VAL A 11 1.89 11.16 -34.73
C VAL A 11 1.28 10.26 -33.64
N ILE A 12 1.19 8.95 -33.89
CA ILE A 12 0.65 7.98 -32.92
C ILE A 12 1.66 7.65 -31.80
N LEU A 13 2.96 7.86 -32.04
CA LEU A 13 4.01 7.62 -31.04
C LEU A 13 4.26 8.82 -30.11
N SER A 14 3.81 10.02 -30.46
CA SER A 14 3.85 11.22 -29.59
C SER A 14 2.59 11.39 -28.71
N SER A 15 1.57 10.56 -28.88
CA SER A 15 0.36 10.54 -28.02
C SER A 15 0.47 9.64 -26.79
N CYS A 16 1.63 9.03 -26.54
CA CYS A 16 1.93 8.39 -25.25
C CYS A 16 2.51 9.40 -24.24
N ASN A 17 1.91 10.60 -24.12
CA ASN A 17 1.95 11.32 -22.85
C ASN A 17 0.67 10.96 -22.11
N LEU A 18 0.74 9.89 -21.33
CA LEU A 18 -0.21 9.60 -20.26
C LEU A 18 -0.21 10.82 -19.34
N TYR A 19 -1.16 11.73 -19.58
CA TYR A 19 -1.41 13.00 -18.87
C TYR A 19 -0.38 13.33 -17.78
N ASP A 20 0.57 14.21 -18.11
CA ASP A 20 1.41 14.81 -17.09
C ASP A 20 0.51 15.39 -15.99
N ARG A 21 0.93 15.20 -14.73
CA ARG A 21 0.19 15.70 -13.59
C ARG A 21 -0.01 17.21 -13.75
N LYS A 22 -1.24 17.70 -13.61
CA LYS A 22 -1.57 19.13 -13.65
C LYS A 22 -0.77 19.83 -12.54
N GLU A 23 0.21 20.63 -12.98
CA GLU A 23 1.18 21.33 -12.13
C GLU A 23 0.54 22.43 -11.30
N GLU A 24 -0.55 23.04 -11.80
CA GLU A 24 -1.30 24.07 -11.09
C GLU A 24 -2.74 23.64 -10.90
N VAL A 25 -3.22 23.74 -9.66
CA VAL A 25 -4.61 23.42 -9.33
C VAL A 25 -5.18 24.55 -8.48
N PHE A 26 -6.30 25.12 -8.92
CA PHE A 26 -7.03 26.15 -8.21
C PHE A 26 -8.41 25.63 -7.81
N MET A 27 -8.95 26.09 -6.67
CA MET A 27 -10.30 25.70 -6.22
C MET A 27 -11.41 26.19 -7.17
N THR A 28 -11.09 27.15 -8.04
CA THR A 28 -12.00 27.70 -9.05
C THR A 28 -11.93 26.97 -10.39
N ASP A 29 -11.00 26.02 -10.56
CA ASP A 29 -10.91 25.28 -11.80
C ASP A 29 -12.17 24.44 -12.01
N GLN A 30 -12.61 24.31 -13.26
CA GLN A 30 -13.82 23.54 -13.58
C GLN A 30 -13.69 22.04 -13.29
N ASP A 31 -12.47 21.52 -13.33
CA ASP A 31 -12.13 20.13 -13.04
C ASP A 31 -11.85 19.89 -11.55
N TYR A 32 -11.86 20.92 -10.70
CA TYR A 32 -11.60 20.76 -9.27
C TYR A 32 -12.78 20.13 -8.53
N VAL A 33 -12.49 19.10 -7.74
CA VAL A 33 -13.47 18.44 -6.86
C VAL A 33 -12.92 18.39 -5.44
N GLU A 34 -13.63 19.03 -4.51
CA GLU A 34 -13.34 18.92 -3.07
C GLU A 34 -13.92 17.61 -2.53
N ASN A 35 -13.05 16.75 -2.00
CA ASN A 35 -13.46 15.46 -1.41
C ASN A 35 -13.70 15.58 0.10
N TYR A 36 -12.87 16.41 0.76
CA TYR A 36 -12.91 16.58 2.20
C TYR A 36 -12.37 17.94 2.60
N ARG A 37 -12.92 18.47 3.70
CA ARG A 37 -12.54 19.74 4.30
C ARG A 37 -12.54 19.62 5.82
N GLU A 38 -11.49 20.13 6.44
CA GLU A 38 -11.38 20.28 7.89
C GLU A 38 -10.77 21.63 8.25
N PHE A 39 -11.40 22.35 9.18
CA PHE A 39 -10.82 23.57 9.74
C PHE A 39 -9.91 23.23 10.92
N SER A 40 -8.87 24.02 11.12
CA SER A 40 -8.15 24.01 12.40
C SER A 40 -9.11 24.34 13.56
N PRO A 41 -8.76 24.02 14.82
CA PRO A 41 -9.65 24.27 15.95
C PRO A 41 -10.08 25.74 16.11
N ASP A 42 -9.25 26.70 15.72
CA ASP A 42 -9.58 28.13 15.70
C ASP A 42 -10.11 28.65 14.35
N SER A 43 -10.33 27.76 13.38
CA SER A 43 -10.81 28.06 12.03
C SER A 43 -9.89 28.96 11.19
N SER A 44 -8.65 29.21 11.63
CA SER A 44 -7.70 30.06 10.90
C SER A 44 -7.07 29.35 9.70
N MET A 45 -6.99 28.02 9.75
CA MET A 45 -6.38 27.17 8.73
C MET A 45 -7.38 26.14 8.21
N LEU A 46 -7.09 25.63 7.03
CA LEU A 46 -7.94 24.76 6.26
C LEU A 46 -7.12 23.60 5.69
N LEU A 47 -7.50 22.37 6.05
CA LEU A 47 -7.02 21.15 5.44
C LEU A 47 -8.04 20.71 4.38
N ILE A 48 -7.63 20.60 3.13
CA ILE A 48 -8.48 20.16 2.02
C ILE A 48 -7.88 18.93 1.38
N ASN A 49 -8.70 17.91 1.15
CA ASN A 49 -8.42 16.87 0.18
C ASN A 49 -9.23 17.13 -1.09
N TYR A 50 -8.58 17.02 -2.23
CA TYR A 50 -9.21 17.26 -3.52
C TYR A 50 -8.76 16.23 -4.56
N SER A 51 -9.54 16.14 -5.63
CA SER A 51 -9.22 15.42 -6.86
C SER A 51 -9.56 16.27 -8.07
N LEU A 52 -9.06 15.86 -9.23
CA LEU A 52 -9.43 16.44 -10.52
C LEU A 52 -10.39 15.50 -11.23
N ASP A 53 -11.50 16.03 -11.74
CA ASP A 53 -12.40 15.35 -12.67
C ASP A 53 -11.71 15.21 -14.03
N LEU A 54 -11.47 13.97 -14.44
CA LEU A 54 -10.85 13.60 -15.71
C LEU A 54 -11.92 13.21 -16.75
N GLY A 55 -13.18 13.58 -16.52
CA GLY A 55 -14.32 13.29 -17.37
C GLY A 55 -14.67 11.81 -17.39
N ALA A 56 -14.62 11.19 -18.57
CA ALA A 56 -14.97 9.77 -18.73
C ALA A 56 -14.07 8.80 -17.94
N PHE A 57 -12.89 9.27 -17.48
CA PHE A 57 -11.96 8.49 -16.66
C PHE A 57 -12.21 8.61 -15.14
N GLY A 58 -13.24 9.36 -14.73
CA GLY A 58 -13.56 9.59 -13.32
C GLY A 58 -12.61 10.60 -12.67
N TYR A 59 -12.30 10.40 -11.39
CA TYR A 59 -11.49 11.35 -10.60
C TYR A 59 -10.06 10.85 -10.40
N GLY A 60 -9.08 11.76 -10.49
CA GLY A 60 -7.67 11.43 -10.32
C GLY A 60 -6.81 12.60 -9.86
N GLN A 61 -5.49 12.41 -9.90
CA GLN A 61 -4.48 13.43 -9.56
C GLN A 61 -4.72 14.16 -8.22
N SER A 62 -5.18 13.41 -7.24
CA SER A 62 -5.57 13.94 -5.93
C SER A 62 -4.41 14.61 -5.19
N GLY A 63 -4.77 15.47 -4.25
CA GLY A 63 -3.83 16.13 -3.36
C GLY A 63 -4.49 16.47 -2.03
N THR A 64 -3.66 16.67 -1.02
CA THR A 64 -4.10 17.25 0.24
C THR A 64 -3.30 18.51 0.50
N ALA A 65 -3.96 19.64 0.76
CA ALA A 65 -3.32 20.94 0.93
C ALA A 65 -3.69 21.59 2.27
N ILE A 66 -2.75 22.34 2.85
CA ILE A 66 -2.94 23.12 4.08
C ILE A 66 -2.91 24.61 3.74
N LEU A 67 -4.04 25.28 3.87
CA LEU A 67 -4.23 26.67 3.45
C LEU A 67 -4.53 27.55 4.64
N LYS A 68 -4.03 28.79 4.62
CA LYS A 68 -4.71 29.88 5.34
C LYS A 68 -6.00 30.21 4.58
N LEU A 69 -7.01 30.73 5.26
CA LEU A 69 -8.24 31.17 4.56
C LEU A 69 -7.97 32.18 3.43
N SER A 70 -6.94 33.02 3.60
CA SER A 70 -6.49 33.98 2.58
C SER A 70 -5.81 33.35 1.36
N ASP A 71 -5.47 32.07 1.40
CA ASP A 71 -4.75 31.36 0.33
C ASP A 71 -5.68 30.57 -0.60
N THR A 72 -7.00 30.60 -0.37
CA THR A 72 -8.01 29.82 -1.11
C THR A 72 -8.09 30.12 -2.62
N THR A 73 -7.54 31.24 -3.07
CA THR A 73 -7.45 31.62 -4.49
C THR A 73 -6.11 31.28 -5.14
N LYS A 74 -5.15 30.72 -4.38
CA LYS A 74 -3.80 30.41 -4.86
C LYS A 74 -3.72 28.97 -5.37
N ASN A 75 -2.64 28.67 -6.09
CA ASN A 75 -2.35 27.30 -6.53
C ASN A 75 -2.15 26.38 -5.32
N LEU A 76 -3.02 25.38 -5.19
CA LEU A 76 -3.03 24.40 -4.10
C LEU A 76 -1.76 23.54 -4.05
N ARG A 77 -1.09 23.34 -5.18
CA ARG A 77 0.14 22.53 -5.27
C ARG A 77 1.29 23.14 -4.47
N ASN A 78 1.29 24.46 -4.26
CA ASN A 78 2.28 25.17 -3.43
C ASN A 78 2.13 24.88 -1.92
N PHE A 79 1.01 24.30 -1.51
CA PHE A 79 0.68 24.04 -0.10
C PHE A 79 0.34 22.56 0.13
N SER A 80 0.69 21.70 -0.83
CA SER A 80 0.33 20.29 -0.81
C SER A 80 1.28 19.47 0.05
N LEU A 81 0.68 18.61 0.88
CA LEU A 81 1.36 17.52 1.58
C LEU A 81 1.80 16.44 0.58
N PRO A 82 2.93 15.75 0.83
CA PRO A 82 3.26 14.53 0.10
C PRO A 82 2.13 13.51 0.19
N ASN A 83 1.75 12.91 -0.94
CA ASN A 83 0.69 11.89 -0.99
C ASN A 83 1.03 10.60 -0.23
N THR A 84 2.29 10.45 0.20
CA THR A 84 2.74 9.36 1.07
C THR A 84 2.29 9.52 2.53
N LEU A 85 1.82 10.71 2.92
CA LEU A 85 1.27 11.00 4.24
C LEU A 85 -0.25 10.80 4.22
N THR A 86 -0.75 10.01 5.17
CA THR A 86 -2.16 9.66 5.34
C THR A 86 -2.62 9.89 6.79
N ARG A 87 -3.90 9.64 7.09
CA ARG A 87 -4.52 9.75 8.42
C ARG A 87 -4.19 11.08 9.11
N LEU A 88 -4.38 12.15 8.36
CA LEU A 88 -4.13 13.52 8.79
C LEU A 88 -5.16 13.94 9.84
N LYS A 89 -4.71 14.62 10.90
CA LYS A 89 -5.58 15.16 11.95
C LYS A 89 -4.95 16.39 12.59
N TRP A 90 -5.73 17.44 12.82
CA TRP A 90 -5.30 18.58 13.64
C TRP A 90 -5.05 18.14 15.09
N LEU A 91 -3.89 18.47 15.63
CA LEU A 91 -3.58 18.34 17.05
C LEU A 91 -3.85 19.65 17.80
N ASP A 92 -3.55 20.77 17.14
CA ASP A 92 -3.79 22.13 17.58
C ASP A 92 -3.90 23.06 16.35
N ASN A 93 -3.93 24.38 16.56
CA ASN A 93 -4.16 25.35 15.50
C ASN A 93 -3.03 25.43 14.46
N GLN A 94 -1.83 24.92 14.77
CA GLN A 94 -0.64 25.03 13.91
C GLN A 94 0.09 23.69 13.75
N THR A 95 -0.50 22.60 14.21
CA THR A 95 0.12 21.27 14.18
C THR A 95 -0.85 20.22 13.69
N ILE A 96 -0.42 19.43 12.72
CA ILE A 96 -1.11 18.24 12.21
C ILE A 96 -0.28 17.01 12.55
N SER A 97 -0.94 15.93 12.98
CA SER A 97 -0.35 14.59 12.94
C SER A 97 -0.60 13.95 11.58
N ALA A 98 0.42 13.31 11.02
CA ALA A 98 0.35 12.55 9.78
C ALA A 98 1.00 11.18 9.97
N GLN A 99 0.53 10.17 9.27
CA GLN A 99 1.12 8.83 9.30
C GLN A 99 1.68 8.43 7.93
N PHE A 100 2.84 7.79 7.91
CA PHE A 100 3.48 7.25 6.72
C PHE A 100 3.31 5.74 6.67
N ASP A 101 2.73 5.20 5.59
CA ASP A 101 2.60 3.75 5.39
C ASP A 101 3.98 3.11 5.21
N ILE A 102 4.38 2.27 6.17
CA ILE A 102 5.69 1.62 6.19
C ILE A 102 5.74 0.35 5.33
N LEU A 103 4.60 -0.23 4.95
CA LEU A 103 4.58 -1.53 4.24
C LEU A 103 5.34 -1.51 2.91
N PRO A 104 5.21 -0.47 2.04
CA PRO A 104 5.97 -0.40 0.81
C PRO A 104 7.48 -0.45 1.05
N SER A 105 7.99 0.29 2.03
CA SER A 105 9.43 0.31 2.32
C SER A 105 9.92 -0.98 3.00
N LEU A 106 9.09 -1.60 3.85
CA LEU A 106 9.40 -2.91 4.42
C LEU A 106 9.52 -3.97 3.32
N ARG A 107 8.66 -3.93 2.29
CA ARG A 107 8.76 -4.81 1.13
C ARG A 107 9.97 -4.47 0.27
N SER A 108 10.27 -3.20 0.05
CA SER A 108 11.40 -2.80 -0.80
C SER A 108 12.77 -2.99 -0.15
N GLY A 109 12.83 -3.13 1.19
CA GLY A 109 14.07 -3.17 1.96
C GLY A 109 14.64 -1.78 2.26
N GLU A 110 13.90 -0.72 1.94
CA GLU A 110 14.35 0.66 2.13
C GLU A 110 14.29 1.06 3.60
N LYS A 111 15.37 1.68 4.07
CA LYS A 111 15.39 2.32 5.39
C LYS A 111 14.62 3.64 5.30
N ILE A 112 13.51 3.73 6.04
CA ILE A 112 12.75 4.98 6.16
C ILE A 112 13.32 5.81 7.31
N THR A 113 13.54 7.10 7.05
CA THR A 113 13.70 8.10 8.11
C THR A 113 12.45 8.96 8.13
N LEU A 114 11.69 8.90 9.21
CA LEU A 114 10.50 9.75 9.38
C LEU A 114 10.94 11.08 9.95
N THR A 115 10.70 12.15 9.20
CA THR A 115 11.05 13.51 9.59
C THR A 115 9.78 14.35 9.64
N ASP A 116 9.63 15.11 10.72
CA ASP A 116 8.64 16.17 10.79
C ASP A 116 8.86 17.19 9.66
N GLN A 117 7.78 17.77 9.19
CA GLN A 117 7.79 18.71 8.06
C GLN A 117 7.07 20.00 8.45
N GLU A 118 7.23 21.05 7.65
CA GLU A 118 6.48 22.29 7.80
C GLU A 118 5.96 22.74 6.43
N ILE A 119 4.65 22.97 6.34
CA ILE A 119 3.99 23.44 5.11
C ILE A 119 3.06 24.58 5.49
N ASN A 120 3.20 25.71 4.79
CA ASN A 120 2.42 26.93 5.03
C ASN A 120 2.44 27.42 6.50
N GLY A 121 3.55 27.21 7.21
CA GLY A 121 3.70 27.55 8.64
C GLY A 121 3.03 26.57 9.61
N VAL A 122 2.51 25.44 9.12
CA VAL A 122 1.93 24.37 9.95
C VAL A 122 2.93 23.24 10.10
N LYS A 123 3.21 22.86 11.35
CA LYS A 123 4.08 21.73 11.69
C LYS A 123 3.34 20.42 11.45
N ILE A 124 4.00 19.50 10.77
CA ILE A 124 3.47 18.18 10.47
C ILE A 124 4.31 17.18 11.23
N LYS A 125 3.73 16.60 12.28
CA LYS A 125 4.34 15.53 13.06
C LYS A 125 4.13 14.21 12.35
N VAL A 126 5.21 13.60 11.87
CA VAL A 126 5.13 12.38 11.06
C VAL A 126 5.44 11.16 11.92
N SER A 127 4.51 10.21 11.96
CA SER A 127 4.70 8.91 12.61
C SER A 127 4.57 7.76 11.61
N ALA A 128 5.07 6.58 11.98
CA ALA A 128 4.82 5.37 11.19
C ALA A 128 3.33 5.00 11.30
N LEU A 129 2.73 4.62 10.18
CA LEU A 129 1.51 3.84 10.16
C LEU A 129 1.91 2.36 10.30
N ASP A 130 1.98 1.91 11.55
CA ASP A 130 2.19 0.50 11.88
C ASP A 130 0.83 -0.21 11.92
N TYR A 131 0.69 -1.28 11.13
CA TYR A 131 -0.54 -2.07 11.06
C TYR A 131 -0.65 -3.14 12.15
N ILE A 132 0.39 -3.30 12.97
CA ILE A 132 0.42 -4.22 14.11
C ILE A 132 0.35 -3.37 15.37
N ASP A 133 -0.82 -3.38 16.01
CA ASP A 133 -1.07 -2.62 17.23
C ASP A 133 -0.40 -3.29 18.43
N LYS A 134 -0.17 -2.52 19.50
CA LYS A 134 0.45 -3.02 20.75
C LYS A 134 -0.36 -4.13 21.44
N ASP A 135 -1.67 -4.14 21.19
CA ASP A 135 -2.62 -5.07 21.80
C ASP A 135 -2.87 -6.30 20.88
N ASP A 136 -2.28 -6.32 19.68
CA ASP A 136 -2.36 -7.47 18.78
C ASP A 136 -1.46 -8.60 19.27
N HIS A 137 -1.94 -9.84 19.15
CA HIS A 137 -1.14 -11.02 19.40
C HIS A 137 -0.78 -11.75 18.10
N LEU A 138 0.40 -12.35 18.09
CA LEU A 138 0.85 -13.20 16.99
C LEU A 138 0.06 -14.52 16.99
N GLU A 139 -0.54 -14.84 15.85
CA GLU A 139 -1.16 -16.13 15.60
C GLU A 139 -0.51 -16.82 14.39
N VAL A 140 0.00 -18.04 14.61
CA VAL A 140 0.56 -18.87 13.53
C VAL A 140 -0.55 -19.69 12.89
N GLU A 141 -0.79 -19.44 11.61
CA GLU A 141 -1.80 -20.13 10.81
C GLU A 141 -1.24 -21.41 10.20
N HIS A 142 0.02 -21.37 9.76
CA HIS A 142 0.72 -22.52 9.21
C HIS A 142 2.22 -22.48 9.54
N ARG A 143 2.77 -23.66 9.80
CA ARG A 143 4.20 -23.85 10.02
C ARG A 143 4.62 -25.20 9.46
N GLU A 144 5.62 -25.21 8.59
CA GLU A 144 6.07 -26.40 7.89
C GLU A 144 7.58 -26.39 7.68
N LEU A 145 8.22 -27.52 7.99
CA LEU A 145 9.65 -27.73 7.80
C LEU A 145 9.96 -28.02 6.33
N ALA A 146 10.98 -27.36 5.78
CA ALA A 146 11.51 -27.67 4.45
C ALA A 146 12.07 -29.11 4.40
N PRO A 147 11.99 -29.81 3.25
CA PRO A 147 12.51 -31.17 3.12
C PRO A 147 14.00 -31.33 3.49
N ASN A 148 14.81 -30.27 3.35
CA ASN A 148 16.23 -30.26 3.75
C ASN A 148 16.45 -30.04 5.25
N GLY A 149 15.40 -29.77 6.02
CA GLY A 149 15.45 -29.53 7.46
C GLY A 149 16.17 -28.24 7.87
N GLN A 150 16.45 -27.31 6.95
CA GLN A 150 17.19 -26.08 7.25
C GLN A 150 16.30 -24.87 7.51
N PHE A 151 15.11 -24.86 6.92
CA PHE A 151 14.19 -23.72 6.97
C PHE A 151 12.78 -24.16 7.34
N GLU A 152 12.02 -23.23 7.90
CA GLU A 152 10.59 -23.32 8.13
C GLU A 152 9.87 -22.29 7.27
N LEU A 153 8.79 -22.71 6.61
CA LEU A 153 7.77 -21.83 6.07
C LEU A 153 6.78 -21.53 7.19
N VAL A 154 6.61 -20.25 7.51
CA VAL A 154 5.68 -19.80 8.55
C VAL A 154 4.74 -18.77 7.96
N ALA A 155 3.43 -19.02 8.04
CA ALA A 155 2.39 -18.05 7.72
C ALA A 155 1.67 -17.66 9.01
N TYR A 156 1.54 -16.36 9.25
CA TYR A 156 1.07 -15.83 10.54
C TYR A 156 0.43 -14.46 10.38
N ARG A 157 -0.36 -14.08 11.39
CA ARG A 157 -1.06 -12.79 11.49
C ARG A 157 -0.84 -12.18 12.86
N TYR A 158 -1.04 -10.87 12.94
CA TYR A 158 -1.23 -10.17 14.22
C TYR A 158 -2.68 -9.71 14.29
N LEU A 159 -3.39 -10.09 15.35
CA LEU A 159 -4.82 -9.79 15.49
C LEU A 159 -5.18 -9.56 16.95
N LYS A 160 -6.24 -8.78 17.19
CA LYS A 160 -6.85 -8.65 18.53
C LYS A 160 -7.71 -9.85 18.86
N ASP A 161 -8.55 -10.22 17.89
CA ASP A 161 -9.46 -11.36 17.96
C ASP A 161 -9.77 -11.89 16.55
N ARG A 162 -10.38 -13.08 16.46
CA ARG A 162 -10.66 -13.74 15.18
C ARG A 162 -11.84 -13.16 14.39
N SER A 163 -12.59 -12.21 14.96
CA SER A 163 -13.70 -11.57 14.23
C SER A 163 -13.21 -10.63 13.14
N ASN A 164 -11.97 -10.12 13.27
CA ASN A 164 -11.34 -9.27 12.27
C ASN A 164 -9.89 -9.71 12.04
N LEU A 165 -9.69 -10.61 11.07
CA LEU A 165 -8.36 -11.06 10.68
C LEU A 165 -7.61 -9.91 10.00
N ASN A 166 -6.43 -9.59 10.53
CA ASN A 166 -5.46 -8.75 9.84
C ASN A 166 -4.79 -9.52 8.70
N PHE A 167 -4.01 -8.87 7.85
CA PHE A 167 -3.42 -9.49 6.66
C PHE A 167 -2.30 -10.51 6.98
N ILE A 168 -2.06 -11.44 6.06
CA ILE A 168 -1.06 -12.50 6.25
C ILE A 168 0.38 -11.99 6.08
N HIS A 169 1.26 -12.49 6.93
CA HIS A 169 2.70 -12.44 6.76
C HIS A 169 3.22 -13.84 6.46
N ILE A 170 4.16 -13.94 5.51
CA ILE A 170 4.88 -15.18 5.22
C ILE A 170 6.36 -14.94 5.47
N SER A 171 6.95 -15.83 6.26
CA SER A 171 8.38 -15.86 6.51
C SER A 171 8.99 -17.21 6.18
N ILE A 172 10.21 -17.17 5.65
CA ILE A 172 11.12 -18.31 5.60
C ILE A 172 12.21 -18.05 6.63
N ILE A 173 12.24 -18.85 7.68
CA ILE A 173 13.19 -18.69 8.79
C ILE A 173 14.01 -19.95 8.99
N PRO A 174 15.23 -19.88 9.54
CA PRO A 174 15.95 -21.07 10.00
C PRO A 174 15.09 -21.87 11.00
N VAL A 175 15.26 -23.18 11.05
CA VAL A 175 14.54 -24.03 12.03
C VAL A 175 14.74 -23.53 13.45
N GLY A 176 13.64 -23.40 14.20
CA GLY A 176 13.66 -22.85 15.55
C GLY A 176 13.96 -21.34 15.63
N GLY A 177 14.08 -20.66 14.50
CA GLY A 177 14.28 -19.21 14.43
C GLY A 177 13.08 -18.43 14.96
N GLN A 178 13.34 -17.17 15.32
CA GLN A 178 12.31 -16.24 15.74
C GLN A 178 11.46 -15.80 14.55
N ILE A 179 10.13 -15.79 14.74
CA ILE A 179 9.19 -15.24 13.76
C ILE A 179 9.35 -13.70 13.78
N PRO A 180 9.68 -13.05 12.65
CA PRO A 180 9.87 -11.60 12.63
C PRO A 180 8.53 -10.86 12.77
N LYS A 181 8.57 -9.60 13.24
CA LYS A 181 7.36 -8.76 13.36
C LYS A 181 6.59 -8.68 12.03
N TYR A 182 7.29 -8.40 10.95
CA TYR A 182 6.75 -8.45 9.58
C TYR A 182 7.38 -9.61 8.82
N GLY A 183 6.60 -10.20 7.90
CA GLY A 183 7.04 -11.29 7.03
C GLY A 183 8.34 -10.96 6.31
N ASN A 184 9.32 -11.87 6.31
CA ASN A 184 10.59 -11.67 5.59
C ASN A 184 10.55 -12.20 4.14
N TYR A 185 9.42 -12.78 3.72
CA TYR A 185 9.24 -13.34 2.38
C TYR A 185 8.09 -12.69 1.63
N LEU A 186 6.93 -12.56 2.27
CA LEU A 186 5.77 -11.84 1.76
C LEU A 186 5.10 -11.08 2.90
N ILE A 187 4.69 -9.85 2.60
CA ILE A 187 3.87 -9.02 3.48
C ILE A 187 2.64 -8.62 2.67
N ALA A 188 1.48 -9.20 2.96
CA ALA A 188 0.23 -8.83 2.31
C ALA A 188 -0.24 -7.43 2.75
N ASP A 189 -1.43 -7.00 2.33
CA ASP A 189 -2.04 -5.74 2.77
C ASP A 189 -3.49 -5.94 3.21
N MET A 190 -4.12 -4.86 3.65
CA MET A 190 -5.50 -4.88 4.14
C MET A 190 -6.55 -5.27 3.08
N GLN A 191 -6.21 -5.32 1.80
CA GLN A 191 -7.16 -5.67 0.73
C GLN A 191 -7.29 -7.18 0.58
N SER A 192 -6.18 -7.91 0.63
CA SER A 192 -6.17 -9.37 0.45
C SER A 192 -4.87 -9.99 0.94
N ASP A 193 -4.92 -11.29 1.22
CA ASP A 193 -3.73 -12.08 1.53
C ASP A 193 -2.88 -12.42 0.29
N TYR A 194 -3.51 -12.44 -0.89
CA TYR A 194 -2.96 -12.83 -2.20
C TYR A 194 -2.46 -14.28 -2.31
N VAL A 195 -1.59 -14.71 -1.39
CA VAL A 195 -1.24 -16.12 -1.19
C VAL A 195 -2.23 -16.73 -0.21
N LEU A 196 -3.01 -17.69 -0.71
CA LEU A 196 -4.09 -18.34 0.02
C LEU A 196 -3.71 -19.73 0.53
N ASN A 197 -2.51 -20.22 0.24
CA ASN A 197 -1.88 -21.34 0.94
C ASN A 197 -0.42 -21.44 0.50
N GLY A 198 0.37 -22.22 1.22
CA GLY A 198 1.74 -22.49 0.82
C GLY A 198 2.31 -23.73 1.47
N THR A 199 3.20 -24.40 0.75
CA THR A 199 3.88 -25.61 1.21
C THR A 199 5.24 -25.75 0.52
N TRP A 200 6.07 -26.66 1.01
CA TRP A 200 7.30 -27.03 0.32
C TRP A 200 7.04 -28.14 -0.71
N THR A 201 7.70 -28.04 -1.85
CA THR A 201 7.84 -29.17 -2.76
C THR A 201 8.93 -30.10 -2.25
N LYS A 202 8.96 -31.36 -2.72
CA LYS A 202 10.04 -32.32 -2.40
C LYS A 202 11.44 -31.83 -2.83
N LYS A 203 11.55 -30.80 -3.65
CA LYS A 203 12.80 -30.22 -4.16
C LYS A 203 13.30 -29.02 -3.35
N ASN A 204 12.71 -28.73 -2.18
CA ASN A 204 12.97 -27.50 -1.40
C ASN A 204 12.62 -26.22 -2.16
N GLU A 205 11.63 -26.29 -3.04
CA GLU A 205 11.02 -25.13 -3.69
C GLU A 205 9.72 -24.80 -2.94
N LEU A 206 9.25 -23.56 -3.05
CA LEU A 206 7.95 -23.18 -2.48
C LEU A 206 6.84 -23.36 -3.52
N LYS A 207 5.69 -23.83 -3.07
CA LYS A 207 4.46 -23.81 -3.85
C LYS A 207 3.46 -22.92 -3.13
N PHE A 208 3.06 -21.83 -3.77
CA PHE A 208 1.99 -20.96 -3.29
C PHE A 208 0.72 -21.19 -4.08
N TYR A 209 -0.41 -21.19 -3.38
CA TYR A 209 -1.72 -21.33 -4.00
C TYR A 209 -2.46 -19.99 -3.96
N SER A 210 -3.13 -19.67 -5.04
CA SER A 210 -3.94 -18.46 -5.19
C SER A 210 -5.15 -18.72 -6.10
N ASN A 211 -5.86 -17.66 -6.45
CA ASN A 211 -6.97 -17.68 -7.41
C ASN A 211 -6.67 -16.73 -8.57
N ASN A 212 -7.50 -16.77 -9.62
CA ASN A 212 -7.31 -15.95 -10.82
C ASN A 212 -7.40 -14.44 -10.57
N GLN A 213 -8.00 -14.02 -9.45
CA GLN A 213 -8.09 -12.60 -9.09
C GLN A 213 -6.77 -12.07 -8.54
N TYR A 214 -5.99 -12.90 -7.84
CA TYR A 214 -4.85 -12.45 -7.03
C TYR A 214 -3.49 -12.99 -7.48
N SER A 215 -3.44 -14.06 -8.28
CA SER A 215 -2.19 -14.76 -8.61
C SER A 215 -1.11 -13.83 -9.16
N ASP A 216 -1.48 -12.92 -10.05
CA ASP A 216 -0.55 -12.02 -10.74
C ASP A 216 -0.07 -10.88 -9.84
N LEU A 217 -0.76 -10.65 -8.72
CA LEU A 217 -0.44 -9.60 -7.77
C LEU A 217 0.61 -10.04 -6.76
N ILE A 218 0.72 -11.34 -6.45
CA ILE A 218 1.62 -11.88 -5.41
C ILE A 218 3.04 -11.33 -5.52
N GLN A 219 3.56 -11.21 -6.74
CA GLN A 219 4.92 -10.71 -7.00
C GLN A 219 5.18 -9.30 -6.46
N TYR A 220 4.16 -8.43 -6.39
CA TYR A 220 4.28 -7.06 -5.86
C TYR A 220 4.33 -7.02 -4.33
N TYR A 221 3.95 -8.12 -3.67
CA TYR A 221 3.89 -8.23 -2.21
C TYR A 221 5.05 -9.02 -1.61
N LEU A 222 5.93 -9.56 -2.46
CA LEU A 222 7.15 -10.23 -2.04
C LEU A 222 8.19 -9.21 -1.54
N VAL A 223 8.87 -9.54 -0.45
CA VAL A 223 9.96 -8.72 0.09
C VAL A 223 11.18 -8.82 -0.83
N ASN A 224 11.78 -7.70 -1.21
CA ASN A 224 12.88 -7.64 -2.18
C ASN A 224 14.11 -8.43 -1.71
N ASP A 225 14.53 -8.24 -0.47
CA ASP A 225 15.72 -8.88 0.12
C ASP A 225 15.45 -10.25 0.75
N ARG A 226 14.31 -10.88 0.40
CA ARG A 226 13.98 -12.24 0.85
C ARG A 226 14.99 -13.29 0.37
N ALA A 227 15.01 -14.42 1.06
CA ALA A 227 15.73 -15.62 0.62
C ALA A 227 15.32 -16.00 -0.81
N LYS A 228 16.30 -16.22 -1.70
CA LYS A 228 16.07 -16.51 -3.12
C LYS A 228 15.73 -17.99 -3.34
N ILE A 229 14.60 -18.41 -2.78
CA ILE A 229 14.06 -19.76 -2.95
C ILE A 229 13.16 -19.77 -4.19
N LYS A 230 13.37 -20.75 -5.08
CA LYS A 230 12.51 -20.90 -6.25
C LYS A 230 11.08 -21.22 -5.78
N TYR A 231 10.10 -20.60 -6.43
CA TYR A 231 8.70 -20.84 -6.12
C TYR A 231 7.86 -20.95 -7.39
N GLU A 232 6.72 -21.63 -7.26
CA GLU A 232 5.65 -21.62 -8.25
C GLU A 232 4.34 -21.11 -7.62
N ILE A 233 3.57 -20.36 -8.41
CA ILE A 233 2.21 -19.93 -8.05
C ILE A 233 1.24 -20.84 -8.80
N VAL A 234 0.42 -21.57 -8.05
CA VAL A 234 -0.64 -22.43 -8.58
C VAL A 234 -1.97 -21.71 -8.41
N THR A 235 -2.60 -21.38 -9.53
CA THR A 235 -3.95 -20.82 -9.53
C THR A 235 -4.98 -21.94 -9.48
N ASP A 236 -5.82 -21.95 -8.44
CA ASP A 236 -6.87 -22.95 -8.24
C ASP A 236 -8.16 -22.29 -7.73
N ASP A 237 -9.01 -21.84 -8.65
CA ASP A 237 -10.28 -21.22 -8.29
C ASP A 237 -11.29 -22.21 -7.70
N LYS A 238 -11.14 -23.52 -7.99
CA LYS A 238 -12.06 -24.53 -7.49
C LYS A 238 -11.92 -24.64 -5.97
N GLU A 239 -10.69 -24.61 -5.47
CA GLU A 239 -10.44 -24.56 -4.05
C GLU A 239 -10.56 -23.13 -3.48
N TYR A 240 -9.86 -22.18 -4.10
CA TYR A 240 -9.54 -20.87 -3.51
C TYR A 240 -10.39 -19.72 -4.05
N GLY A 241 -11.36 -19.98 -4.93
CA GLY A 241 -12.20 -18.94 -5.55
C GLY A 241 -13.13 -18.22 -4.57
N SER A 242 -13.47 -18.81 -3.43
CA SER A 242 -14.39 -18.22 -2.44
C SER A 242 -13.91 -18.30 -0.98
N LYS A 243 -12.65 -18.71 -0.75
CA LYS A 243 -12.15 -19.00 0.60
C LYS A 243 -10.86 -18.24 0.90
N TYR A 244 -10.86 -17.54 2.05
CA TYR A 244 -9.64 -17.03 2.70
C TYR A 244 -8.92 -18.21 3.34
N ARG A 245 -7.75 -18.56 2.85
CA ARG A 245 -7.11 -19.82 3.24
C ARG A 245 -5.70 -19.52 3.74
N TRP A 246 -5.53 -19.99 4.95
CA TRP A 246 -4.34 -20.22 5.78
C TRP A 246 -4.89 -20.77 7.10
N THR A 247 -6.08 -20.31 7.51
CA THR A 247 -6.87 -20.84 8.62
C THR A 247 -7.36 -22.27 8.33
N LYS A 248 -6.77 -23.26 9.02
CA LYS A 248 -7.37 -24.62 9.15
C LYS A 248 -8.31 -24.72 10.37
N LYS A 249 -8.30 -23.71 11.23
CA LYS A 249 -9.09 -23.66 12.45
C LYS A 249 -10.50 -23.16 12.13
N SER A 250 -11.48 -24.06 12.20
CA SER A 250 -12.89 -23.71 12.29
C SER A 250 -13.12 -22.98 13.61
N GLY A 251 -13.68 -21.77 13.59
CA GLY A 251 -13.99 -21.05 14.81
C GLY A 251 -14.66 -19.70 14.55
N ILE A 252 -15.99 -19.73 14.46
CA ILE A 252 -16.80 -18.79 15.24
C ILE A 252 -16.80 -19.34 16.66
#